data_AF-A0A0Q9X2W2-F1
#
_entry.id   AF-A0A0Q9X2W2-F1
#
_cell.length_a   1.000
_cell.length_b   1.000
_cell.length_c   1.000
_cell.angle_alpha   90.00
_cell.angle_beta   90.00
_cell.angle_gamma   90.00
#
_symmetry.space_group_name_H-M   'P 1'
#
loop_
_entity.id
_entity.type
_entity.pdbx_description
1 polymer ?
#
loop_
_entity_poly.entity_id
_entity_poly.type
_entity_poly.pdbx_seq_one_letter_code
_entity_poly.pdbx_strand_id
1 'polypeptide(L)'
;MWGDEDIRYFYFCEDNEVLEDECDKGYYYVNNATVSGCIPGADMNPNCVNLDATAPECEGENLKQPQVCETLTNFYLCPKEGASATELTCTEDKAFANQDGYLGCFTWAEWRKVRDCPQ
;
A
#
# COMPACT_ATOMS: atom_id res chain seq x y z
N MET A 1 -11.09 -16.78 -8.67
CA MET A 1 -10.26 -15.98 -7.77
C MET A 1 -11.01 -14.68 -7.47
N TRP A 2 -10.92 -14.15 -6.26
CA TRP A 2 -11.46 -12.84 -5.91
C TRP A 2 -10.49 -12.12 -4.97
N GLY A 3 -10.52 -10.78 -4.97
CA GLY A 3 -9.56 -9.98 -4.21
C GLY A 3 -9.96 -9.85 -2.75
N ASP A 4 -8.97 -9.66 -1.88
CA ASP A 4 -9.17 -9.21 -0.50
C ASP A 4 -9.36 -7.67 -0.44
N GLU A 5 -9.69 -7.15 0.74
CA GLU A 5 -9.63 -5.71 0.99
C GLU A 5 -8.20 -5.19 0.83
N ASP A 6 -7.24 -5.96 1.36
CA ASP A 6 -5.82 -5.80 1.08
C ASP A 6 -5.53 -6.19 -0.36
N ILE A 7 -5.11 -5.21 -1.16
CA ILE A 7 -4.91 -5.38 -2.60
C ILE A 7 -3.77 -6.36 -2.94
N ARG A 8 -3.00 -6.80 -1.95
CA ARG A 8 -1.93 -7.79 -2.11
C ARG A 8 -2.46 -9.22 -2.03
N TYR A 9 -3.58 -9.45 -1.34
CA TYR A 9 -4.11 -10.79 -1.13
C TYR A 9 -5.29 -11.09 -2.05
N PHE A 10 -5.45 -12.38 -2.35
CA PHE A 10 -6.56 -12.89 -3.11
C PHE A 10 -6.92 -14.30 -2.63
N TYR A 11 -8.13 -14.70 -2.99
CA TYR A 11 -8.67 -15.99 -2.62
C TYR A 11 -9.02 -16.81 -3.85
N PHE A 12 -8.93 -18.13 -3.71
CA PHE A 12 -9.37 -19.08 -4.72
C PHE A 12 -9.90 -20.36 -4.08
N CYS A 13 -10.61 -21.16 -4.87
CA CYS A 13 -11.14 -22.44 -4.41
C CYS A 13 -10.34 -23.58 -5.02
N GLU A 14 -9.88 -24.49 -4.17
CA GLU A 14 -9.26 -25.76 -4.55
C GLU A 14 -9.86 -26.87 -3.67
N ASP A 15 -10.26 -28.00 -4.25
CA ASP A 15 -10.86 -29.14 -3.53
C ASP A 15 -12.03 -28.82 -2.57
N ASN A 16 -12.83 -27.80 -2.88
CA ASN A 16 -13.92 -27.25 -2.06
C ASN A 16 -13.47 -26.50 -0.78
N GLU A 17 -12.20 -26.18 -0.67
CA GLU A 17 -11.66 -25.30 0.36
C GLU A 17 -11.36 -23.92 -0.22
N VAL A 18 -11.53 -22.88 0.60
CA VAL A 18 -11.14 -21.51 0.25
C VAL A 18 -9.71 -21.32 0.74
N LEU A 19 -8.81 -21.02 -0.19
CA LEU A 19 -7.41 -20.72 0.08
C LEU A 19 -7.15 -19.23 -0.15
N GLU A 20 -6.28 -18.66 0.68
CA GLU A 20 -5.75 -17.30 0.55
C GLU A 20 -4.30 -17.38 0.06
N ASP A 21 -3.92 -16.45 -0.81
CA ASP A 21 -2.56 -16.30 -1.32
C ASP A 21 -2.22 -14.81 -1.54
N GLU A 22 -0.94 -14.49 -1.64
CA GLU A 22 -0.42 -13.13 -1.73
C GLU A 22 0.31 -12.92 -3.06
N CYS A 23 0.11 -11.75 -3.67
CA CYS A 23 0.93 -11.32 -4.79
C CYS A 23 2.37 -11.05 -4.35
N ASP A 24 3.32 -11.29 -5.24
CA ASP A 24 4.72 -10.93 -5.02
C ASP A 24 4.88 -9.43 -4.72
N LYS A 25 5.94 -9.07 -4.00
CA LYS A 25 6.25 -7.66 -3.68
C LYS A 25 6.26 -6.80 -4.96
N GLY A 26 5.49 -5.71 -4.94
CA GLY A 26 5.36 -4.79 -6.07
C GLY A 26 4.31 -5.22 -7.11
N TYR A 27 3.61 -6.33 -6.87
CA TYR A 27 2.46 -6.78 -7.64
C TYR A 27 1.20 -6.73 -6.77
N TYR A 28 0.06 -6.52 -7.43
CA TYR A 28 -1.23 -6.34 -6.75
C TYR A 28 -2.33 -7.06 -7.52
N TYR A 29 -3.27 -7.65 -6.79
CA TYR A 29 -4.33 -8.44 -7.38
C TYR A 29 -5.40 -7.53 -8.00
N VAL A 30 -5.74 -7.81 -9.25
CA VAL A 30 -6.84 -7.17 -9.96
C VAL A 30 -7.78 -8.23 -10.47
N ASN A 31 -9.08 -7.96 -10.37
CA ASN A 31 -10.12 -8.81 -10.95
C ASN A 31 -11.20 -7.98 -11.62
N ASN A 32 -11.05 -7.78 -12.93
CA ASN A 32 -12.00 -7.02 -13.75
C ASN A 32 -12.37 -7.81 -15.02
N ALA A 33 -13.09 -7.17 -15.95
CA ALA A 33 -13.58 -7.84 -17.16
C ALA A 33 -12.47 -8.32 -18.12
N THR A 34 -11.24 -7.81 -18.00
CA THR A 34 -10.13 -8.09 -18.93
C THR A 34 -8.96 -8.83 -18.27
N VAL A 35 -8.75 -8.65 -16.97
CA VAL A 35 -7.61 -9.20 -16.22
C VAL A 35 -8.08 -9.77 -14.89
N SER A 36 -7.58 -10.97 -14.55
CA SER A 36 -7.78 -11.61 -13.26
C SER A 36 -6.44 -12.22 -12.81
N GLY A 37 -5.80 -11.59 -11.82
CA GLY A 37 -4.49 -12.00 -11.30
C GLY A 37 -3.64 -10.84 -10.80
N CYS A 38 -2.43 -11.16 -10.34
CA CYS A 38 -1.44 -10.18 -9.88
C CYS A 38 -0.83 -9.43 -11.07
N ILE A 39 -0.91 -8.11 -11.08
CA ILE A 39 -0.28 -7.23 -12.08
C ILE A 39 0.80 -6.35 -11.43
N PRO A 40 1.82 -5.91 -12.19
CA PRO A 40 2.81 -4.97 -11.67
C PRO A 40 2.15 -3.69 -11.17
N GLY A 41 2.69 -3.10 -10.10
CA GLY A 41 2.22 -1.80 -9.61
C GLY A 41 2.22 -0.71 -10.67
N ALA A 42 3.15 -0.76 -11.63
CA ALA A 42 3.20 0.18 -12.76
C ALA A 42 1.95 0.15 -13.66
N ASP A 43 1.21 -0.96 -13.68
CA ASP A 43 -0.02 -1.13 -14.46
C ASP A 43 -1.29 -0.90 -13.62
N MET A 44 -1.14 -0.65 -12.32
CA MET A 44 -2.25 -0.33 -11.41
C MET A 44 -2.75 1.10 -11.62
N ASN A 45 -3.97 1.37 -11.15
CA ASN A 45 -4.41 2.75 -10.96
C ASN A 45 -3.40 3.47 -10.03
N PRO A 46 -2.81 4.62 -10.41
CA PRO A 46 -1.82 5.33 -9.60
C PRO A 46 -2.28 5.68 -8.18
N ASN A 47 -3.59 5.82 -7.96
CA ASN A 47 -4.16 6.03 -6.63
C ASN A 47 -3.95 4.83 -5.70
N CYS A 48 -3.88 3.62 -6.26
CA CYS A 48 -3.75 2.36 -5.53
C CYS A 48 -2.31 1.94 -5.23
N VAL A 49 -1.32 2.73 -5.66
CA VAL A 49 0.11 2.39 -5.50
C VAL A 49 0.93 3.64 -5.18
N ASN A 50 2.16 3.45 -4.72
CA ASN A 50 3.08 4.55 -4.40
C ASN A 50 4.35 4.47 -5.27
N LEU A 51 4.20 4.47 -6.60
CA LEU A 51 5.31 4.23 -7.54
C LEU A 51 6.44 5.25 -7.42
N ASP A 52 6.13 6.49 -7.03
CA ASP A 52 7.10 7.57 -6.90
C ASP A 52 7.65 7.71 -5.46
N ALA A 53 7.17 6.91 -4.52
CA ALA A 53 7.60 7.00 -3.13
C ALA A 53 9.02 6.43 -2.98
N THR A 54 9.92 7.28 -2.50
CA THR A 54 11.30 6.91 -2.16
C THR A 54 11.61 7.37 -0.75
N ALA A 55 12.64 6.78 -0.15
CA ALA A 55 13.11 7.23 1.17
C ALA A 55 13.45 8.73 1.10
N PRO A 56 12.79 9.59 1.90
CA PRO A 56 13.02 11.02 1.84
C PRO A 56 14.37 11.39 2.47
N GLU A 57 14.92 12.53 2.02
CA GLU A 57 15.97 13.20 2.80
C GLU A 57 15.36 13.80 4.06
N CYS A 58 16.01 13.61 5.21
CA CYS A 58 15.51 14.07 6.49
C CYS A 58 15.79 15.54 6.73
N GLU A 59 15.06 16.37 6.00
CA GLU A 59 15.13 17.83 6.06
C GLU A 59 13.72 18.44 5.96
N GLY A 60 13.59 19.71 6.35
CA GLY A 60 12.36 20.47 6.13
C GLY A 60 11.10 19.81 6.69
N GLU A 61 10.11 19.58 5.83
CA GLU A 61 8.81 19.02 6.22
C GLU A 61 8.89 17.52 6.55
N ASN A 62 9.87 16.80 6.01
CA ASN A 62 10.04 15.36 6.25
C ASN A 62 10.39 15.06 7.72
N LEU A 63 10.90 16.05 8.46
CA LEU A 63 11.16 15.97 9.89
C LEU A 63 9.91 16.15 10.76
N LYS A 64 8.82 16.68 10.19
CA LYS A 64 7.61 17.04 10.96
C LYS A 64 6.52 16.00 10.85
N GLN A 65 6.56 15.16 9.82
CA GLN A 65 5.53 14.16 9.57
C GLN A 65 6.10 12.91 8.88
N PRO A 66 5.43 11.75 9.04
CA PRO A 66 5.79 10.56 8.29
C PRO A 66 5.53 10.72 6.79
N GLN A 67 6.35 10.03 5.99
CA GLN A 67 6.25 10.02 4.53
C GLN A 67 5.78 8.66 4.01
N VAL A 68 5.11 8.66 2.87
CA VAL A 68 4.67 7.42 2.20
C VAL A 68 5.87 6.56 1.81
N CYS A 69 5.71 5.24 1.92
CA CYS A 69 6.65 4.26 1.38
C CYS A 69 6.10 3.63 0.09
N GLU A 70 6.98 3.09 -0.75
CA GLU A 70 6.63 2.24 -1.88
C GLU A 70 5.79 1.04 -1.41
N THR A 71 6.19 0.42 -0.30
CA THR A 71 5.42 -0.63 0.37
C THR A 71 4.23 0.02 1.09
N LEU A 72 3.01 -0.29 0.69
CA LEU A 72 1.79 0.38 1.16
C LEU A 72 1.53 0.23 2.66
N THR A 73 2.02 -0.83 3.27
CA THR A 73 1.94 -1.07 4.72
C THR A 73 3.04 -0.38 5.51
N ASN A 74 3.98 0.29 4.84
CA ASN A 74 5.11 0.96 5.47
C ASN A 74 5.05 2.49 5.29
N PHE A 75 5.82 3.18 6.11
CA PHE A 75 6.04 4.62 6.04
C PHE A 75 7.45 4.95 6.50
N TYR A 76 7.96 6.11 6.08
CA TYR A 76 9.25 6.62 6.50
C TYR A 76 9.09 7.64 7.63
N LEU A 77 9.97 7.55 8.63
CA LEU A 77 10.16 8.59 9.64
C LEU A 77 11.59 9.12 9.62
N CYS A 78 11.71 10.42 9.79
CA CYS A 78 13.00 11.06 9.95
C CYS A 78 13.30 11.30 11.43
N PRO A 79 14.34 10.65 12.00
CA PRO A 79 14.61 10.76 13.43
C PRO A 79 15.26 12.09 13.82
N LYS A 80 16.01 12.71 12.89
CA LYS A 80 16.65 14.02 13.04
C LYS A 80 17.15 14.54 11.70
N GLU A 81 17.46 15.83 11.65
CA GLU A 81 17.98 16.50 10.45
C GLU A 81 19.28 15.86 9.94
N GLY A 82 19.36 15.63 8.64
CA GLY A 82 20.52 15.03 7.96
C GLY A 82 20.74 13.54 8.23
N ALA A 83 19.86 12.87 8.98
CA ALA A 83 19.91 11.42 9.16
C ALA A 83 19.27 10.68 7.97
N SER A 84 19.50 9.37 7.88
CA SER A 84 18.73 8.50 6.99
C SER A 84 17.31 8.32 7.52
N ALA A 85 16.33 8.34 6.62
CA ALA A 85 14.96 7.99 6.96
C ALA A 85 14.86 6.52 7.38
N THR A 86 14.05 6.25 8.39
CA THR A 86 13.77 4.90 8.89
C THR A 86 12.44 4.44 8.35
N GLU A 87 12.43 3.29 7.67
CA GLU A 87 11.21 2.61 7.25
C GLU A 87 10.58 1.87 8.44
N LEU A 88 9.29 2.08 8.67
CA LEU A 88 8.50 1.43 9.71
C LEU A 88 7.22 0.85 9.11
N THR A 89 6.71 -0.21 9.71
CA THR A 89 5.49 -0.90 9.28
C THR A 89 4.30 -0.47 10.15
N CYS A 90 3.16 -0.23 9.50
CA CYS A 90 1.89 -0.05 10.16
C CYS A 90 1.52 -1.30 10.96
N THR A 91 1.00 -1.12 12.17
CA THR A 91 0.51 -2.23 12.99
C THR A 91 -0.81 -2.78 12.46
N GLU A 92 -1.09 -4.06 12.68
CA GLU A 92 -2.40 -4.69 12.43
C GLU A 92 -2.81 -4.70 10.94
N ASP A 93 -1.87 -4.98 10.04
CA ASP A 93 -2.13 -5.12 8.58
C ASP A 93 -2.83 -3.91 7.94
N LYS A 94 -2.53 -2.72 8.46
CA LYS A 94 -3.02 -1.43 7.94
C LYS A 94 -2.12 -0.89 6.84
N ALA A 95 -2.69 -0.03 6.00
CA ALA A 95 -1.96 0.69 4.96
C ALA A 95 -1.76 2.16 5.33
N PHE A 96 -0.58 2.71 5.03
CA PHE A 96 -0.27 4.11 5.30
C PHE A 96 -0.77 5.02 4.17
N ALA A 97 -1.40 6.13 4.52
CA ALA A 97 -1.75 7.20 3.59
C ALA A 97 -1.33 8.57 4.13
N ASN A 98 -0.88 9.41 3.22
CA ASN A 98 -0.72 10.86 3.41
C ASN A 98 -1.33 11.56 2.18
N GLN A 99 -2.61 11.94 2.26
CA GLN A 99 -3.36 12.52 1.14
C GLN A 99 -4.55 13.34 1.64
N ASP A 100 -4.80 14.50 1.04
CA ASP A 100 -5.99 15.34 1.28
C ASP A 100 -6.28 15.65 2.76
N GLY A 101 -5.23 15.82 3.56
CA GLY A 101 -5.32 16.10 5.00
C GLY A 101 -5.44 14.87 5.91
N TYR A 102 -5.50 13.67 5.33
CA TYR A 102 -5.38 12.41 6.06
C TYR A 102 -3.92 11.98 6.16
N LEU A 103 -3.49 11.61 7.36
CA LEU A 103 -2.11 11.19 7.63
C LEU A 103 -2.12 10.07 8.68
N GLY A 104 -1.64 8.88 8.29
CA GLY A 104 -1.49 7.76 9.22
C GLY A 104 -1.72 6.38 8.60
N CYS A 105 -1.81 5.38 9.47
CA CYS A 105 -2.15 4.00 9.12
C CYS A 105 -3.67 3.80 9.22
N PHE A 106 -4.28 3.34 8.14
CA PHE A 106 -5.73 3.15 8.01
C PHE A 106 -6.04 1.68 7.69
N THR A 107 -7.24 1.22 8.04
CA THR A 107 -7.73 -0.07 7.51
C THR A 107 -7.76 0.00 5.98
N TRP A 108 -7.65 -1.14 5.27
CA TRP A 108 -7.64 -1.13 3.80
C TRP A 108 -8.89 -0.49 3.19
N ALA A 109 -10.06 -0.72 3.78
CA ALA A 109 -11.31 -0.08 3.37
C ALA A 109 -11.28 1.46 3.54
N GLU A 110 -10.67 1.98 4.60
CA GLU A 110 -10.48 3.42 4.82
C GLU A 110 -9.40 3.99 3.89
N TRP A 111 -8.28 3.29 3.76
CA TRP A 111 -7.17 3.66 2.89
C TRP A 111 -7.63 3.82 1.44
N ARG A 112 -8.40 2.86 0.92
CA ARG A 112 -8.99 2.94 -0.42
C ARG A 112 -9.87 4.18 -0.62
N LYS A 113 -10.64 4.56 0.41
CA LYS A 113 -11.46 5.79 0.38
C LYS A 113 -10.60 7.05 0.39
N VAL A 114 -9.57 7.10 1.25
CA VAL A 114 -8.64 8.23 1.33
C VAL A 114 -7.89 8.42 0.01
N ARG A 115 -7.55 7.31 -0.65
CA ARG A 115 -6.76 7.30 -1.88
C ARG A 115 -7.59 7.43 -3.15
N ASP A 116 -8.92 7.31 -3.08
CA ASP A 116 -9.78 7.11 -4.26
C ASP A 116 -9.30 5.93 -5.12
N CYS A 117 -9.03 4.80 -4.45
CA CYS A 117 -8.62 3.54 -5.06
C CYS A 117 -9.83 2.58 -5.10
N PRO A 118 -10.53 2.46 -6.25
CA PRO A 118 -11.70 1.59 -6.37
C PRO A 118 -11.35 0.11 -6.19
N GLN A 119 -12.35 -0.70 -5.82
CA GLN A 119 -12.24 -2.16 -5.76
C GLN A 119 -12.08 -2.79 -7.14
#